data_AF-Q98TJ6-F1
#
_entry.id   AF-Q98TJ6-F1
#
_cell.length_a   1.000
_cell.length_b   1.000
_cell.length_c   1.000
_cell.angle_alpha   90.00
_cell.angle_beta   90.00
_cell.angle_gamma   90.00
#
_symmetry.space_group_name_H-M   'P 1'
#
loop_
_entity.id
_entity.type
_entity.pdbx_description
1 polymer ?
#
loop_
_entity_poly.entity_id
_entity_poly.type
_entity_poly.pdbx_seq_one_letter_code
_entity_poly.pdbx_strand_id
1 'polypeptide(L)'
;SFDKKEHKSQEVLDINPRGQPPSFKHGDNVVNDSYAACFYLESQFKSQGNQLIPDSPAEQALMYQRMFEGLTLYEKLNAVIYYDWYVPEDERHDSALKRNKEALATELKLWEGYLQKHGKHLAGSP
;
A
#
# COMPACT_ATOMS: atom_id res chain seq x y z
N SER A 1 -4.38 -18.90 -7.29
CA SER A 1 -3.84 -17.99 -8.32
C SER A 1 -4.91 -17.02 -8.81
N PHE A 2 -4.51 -15.78 -9.14
CA PHE A 2 -5.40 -14.73 -9.68
C PHE A 2 -6.04 -15.14 -11.00
N ASP A 3 -5.28 -15.74 -11.92
CA ASP A 3 -5.78 -16.20 -13.23
C ASP A 3 -6.85 -17.29 -13.11
N LYS A 4 -6.75 -18.10 -12.04
CA LYS A 4 -7.72 -19.15 -11.70
C LYS A 4 -8.92 -18.63 -10.92
N LYS A 5 -9.01 -17.32 -10.67
CA LYS A 5 -10.05 -16.66 -9.88
C LYS A 5 -10.27 -17.25 -8.47
N GLU A 6 -9.24 -17.83 -7.86
CA GLU A 6 -9.35 -18.45 -6.53
C GLU A 6 -9.73 -17.44 -5.43
N HIS A 7 -9.38 -16.15 -5.60
CA HIS A 7 -9.81 -15.05 -4.72
C HIS A 7 -11.33 -14.78 -4.76
N LYS A 8 -12.07 -15.48 -5.63
CA LYS A 8 -13.54 -15.45 -5.72
C LYS A 8 -14.17 -16.78 -5.28
N SER A 9 -13.41 -17.69 -4.65
CA SER A 9 -13.98 -18.92 -4.09
C SER A 9 -14.97 -18.60 -2.97
N GLN A 10 -15.88 -19.54 -2.69
CA GLN A 10 -16.84 -19.37 -1.60
C GLN A 10 -16.13 -19.20 -0.25
N GLU A 11 -15.05 -19.95 0.00
CA GLU A 11 -14.23 -19.82 1.21
C GLU A 11 -13.70 -18.39 1.40
N VAL A 12 -13.24 -17.75 0.33
CA VAL A 12 -12.78 -16.35 0.38
C VAL A 12 -13.95 -15.39 0.57
N LEU A 13 -15.07 -15.62 -0.13
CA LEU A 13 -16.26 -14.75 -0.03
C LEU A 13 -16.92 -14.80 1.35
N ASP A 14 -16.86 -15.94 2.03
CA ASP A 14 -17.36 -16.12 3.40
C ASP A 14 -16.56 -15.28 4.42
N ILE A 15 -15.28 -14.99 4.12
CA ILE A 15 -14.42 -14.14 4.95
C ILE A 15 -14.48 -12.68 4.48
N ASN A 16 -14.32 -12.45 3.17
CA ASN A 16 -14.32 -11.15 2.55
C ASN A 16 -15.35 -11.09 1.41
N PRO A 17 -16.52 -10.46 1.61
CA PRO A 17 -17.56 -10.38 0.58
C PRO A 17 -17.12 -9.59 -0.67
N ARG A 18 -16.01 -8.84 -0.62
CA ARG A 18 -15.43 -8.19 -1.81
C ARG A 18 -14.72 -9.20 -2.73
N GLY A 19 -14.41 -10.40 -2.23
CA GLY A 19 -13.59 -11.39 -2.91
C GLY A 19 -12.25 -10.78 -3.31
N GLN A 20 -11.59 -10.09 -2.37
CA GLN A 20 -10.33 -9.41 -2.59
C GLN A 20 -9.31 -9.90 -1.55
N PRO A 21 -8.03 -10.04 -1.91
CA PRO A 21 -6.99 -10.20 -0.93
C PRO A 21 -6.60 -8.85 -0.28
N PRO A 22 -6.12 -8.86 0.97
CA PRO A 22 -6.11 -10.02 1.87
C PRO A 22 -7.52 -10.39 2.34
N SER A 23 -7.73 -11.66 2.65
CA SER A 23 -8.90 -12.14 3.39
C SER A 23 -8.36 -12.83 4.63
N PHE A 24 -8.30 -12.10 5.75
CA PHE A 24 -7.52 -12.50 6.92
C PHE A 24 -8.43 -12.74 8.13
N LYS A 25 -8.17 -13.85 8.82
CA LYS A 25 -8.89 -14.26 10.02
C LYS A 25 -7.89 -14.71 11.09
N HIS A 26 -8.04 -14.20 12.31
CA HIS A 26 -7.26 -14.62 13.47
C HIS A 26 -8.19 -14.88 14.66
N GLY A 27 -8.34 -16.16 15.03
CA GLY A 27 -9.43 -16.60 15.91
C GLY A 27 -10.78 -16.26 15.28
N ASP A 28 -11.62 -15.54 16.02
CA ASP A 28 -12.93 -15.08 15.54
C ASP A 28 -12.88 -13.72 14.81
N ASN A 29 -11.73 -13.04 14.80
CA ASN A 29 -11.60 -11.72 14.18
C ASN A 29 -11.35 -11.83 12.68
N VAL A 30 -12.15 -11.13 11.88
CA VAL A 30 -11.99 -11.04 10.42
C VAL A 30 -11.57 -9.61 10.04
N VAL A 31 -10.46 -9.47 9.32
CA VAL A 31 -9.86 -8.17 8.93
C VAL A 31 -9.36 -8.24 7.50
N ASN A 32 -10.08 -7.63 6.55
CA ASN A 32 -9.85 -7.83 5.11
C ASN A 32 -9.13 -6.67 4.39
N ASP A 33 -8.90 -5.56 5.08
CA ASP A 33 -8.10 -4.46 4.56
C ASP A 33 -6.64 -4.66 4.98
N SER A 34 -5.69 -4.49 4.06
CA SER A 34 -4.28 -4.78 4.33
C SER A 34 -3.68 -3.88 5.41
N TYR A 35 -4.06 -2.60 5.44
CA TYR A 35 -3.60 -1.69 6.48
C TYR A 35 -4.26 -2.09 7.80
N ALA A 36 -5.58 -2.30 7.81
CA ALA A 36 -6.28 -2.74 9.02
C ALA A 36 -5.69 -4.04 9.61
N ALA A 37 -5.30 -4.99 8.76
CA ALA A 37 -4.64 -6.22 9.19
C ALA A 37 -3.27 -5.93 9.81
N CYS A 38 -2.44 -5.08 9.20
CA CYS A 38 -1.15 -4.67 9.77
C CYS A 38 -1.31 -3.98 11.13
N PHE A 39 -2.26 -3.04 11.26
CA PHE A 39 -2.56 -2.36 12.52
C PHE A 39 -3.09 -3.32 13.60
N TYR A 40 -3.97 -4.24 13.22
CA TYR A 40 -4.48 -5.28 14.11
C TYR A 40 -3.33 -6.14 14.64
N LEU A 41 -2.45 -6.62 13.76
CA LEU A 41 -1.32 -7.45 14.14
C LEU A 41 -0.36 -6.72 15.09
N GLU A 42 0.03 -5.48 14.76
CA GLU A 42 0.87 -4.67 15.65
C GLU A 42 0.22 -4.50 17.02
N SER A 43 -1.09 -4.21 17.06
CA SER A 43 -1.80 -4.01 18.32
C SER A 43 -1.90 -5.30 19.16
N GLN A 44 -2.22 -6.45 18.54
CA GLN A 44 -2.40 -7.71 19.25
C GLN A 44 -1.07 -8.31 19.72
N PHE A 45 0.00 -8.10 18.95
CA PHE A 45 1.31 -8.71 19.18
C PHE A 45 2.37 -7.68 19.56
N LYS A 46 1.98 -6.50 20.08
CA LYS A 46 2.88 -5.39 20.40
C LYS A 46 4.10 -5.80 21.25
N SER A 47 3.93 -6.76 22.16
CA SER A 47 5.00 -7.26 23.03
C SER A 47 5.81 -8.43 22.45
N GLN A 48 5.59 -8.80 21.19
CA GLN A 48 6.22 -9.95 20.53
C GLN A 48 6.98 -9.49 19.28
N GLY A 49 8.31 -9.54 19.33
CA GLY A 49 9.17 -9.15 18.21
C GLY A 49 9.49 -7.66 18.18
N ASN A 50 9.75 -7.14 16.98
CA ASN A 50 10.09 -5.74 16.79
C ASN A 50 8.82 -4.89 16.72
N GLN A 51 8.78 -3.82 17.51
CA GLN A 51 7.72 -2.82 17.45
C GLN A 51 7.83 -2.05 16.13
N LEU A 52 6.75 -2.05 15.34
CA LEU A 52 6.72 -1.37 14.03
C LEU A 52 6.09 0.02 14.14
N ILE A 53 5.25 0.26 15.15
CA ILE A 53 4.62 1.55 15.41
C ILE A 53 5.26 2.18 16.66
N PRO A 54 6.02 3.29 16.50
CA PRO A 54 6.65 3.98 17.63
C PRO A 54 5.64 4.49 18.66
N ASP A 55 6.07 4.60 19.92
CA ASP A 55 5.27 5.16 21.01
C ASP A 55 5.40 6.69 21.14
N SER A 56 6.49 7.28 20.63
CA SER A 56 6.67 8.72 20.60
C SER A 56 5.63 9.35 19.67
N PRO A 57 4.85 10.35 20.14
CA PRO A 57 3.86 11.01 19.29
C PRO A 57 4.44 11.59 17.99
N ALA A 58 5.66 12.11 18.04
CA ALA A 58 6.32 12.70 16.87
C ALA A 58 6.74 11.64 15.85
N GLU A 59 7.32 10.52 16.30
CA GLU A 59 7.76 9.44 15.43
C GLU A 59 6.57 8.68 14.85
N GLN A 60 5.53 8.46 15.66
CA GLN A 60 4.28 7.85 15.23
C GLN A 60 3.58 8.70 14.16
N ALA A 61 3.52 10.02 14.35
CA ALA A 61 2.95 10.93 13.36
C ALA A 61 3.69 10.83 12.01
N LEU A 62 5.03 10.83 12.03
CA LEU A 62 5.83 10.68 10.82
C LEU A 62 5.61 9.32 10.16
N MET A 63 5.61 8.24 10.94
CA MET A 63 5.41 6.88 10.42
C MET A 63 4.04 6.74 9.74
N TYR A 64 2.96 7.19 10.38
CA TYR A 64 1.63 7.18 9.75
C TYR A 64 1.59 8.03 8.48
N GLN A 65 2.18 9.22 8.51
CA GLN A 65 2.24 10.06 7.32
C GLN A 65 2.92 9.33 6.15
N ARG A 66 4.10 8.73 6.39
CA ARG A 66 4.82 7.98 5.33
C ARG A 66 4.03 6.75 4.86
N MET A 67 3.38 6.04 5.77
CA MET A 67 2.57 4.86 5.45
C MET A 67 1.43 5.24 4.48
N PHE A 68 0.61 6.22 4.85
CA PHE A 68 -0.56 6.59 4.04
C PHE A 68 -0.20 7.37 2.76
N GLU A 69 0.87 8.17 2.76
CA GLU A 69 1.35 8.80 1.52
C GLU A 69 1.84 7.76 0.49
N GLY A 70 2.21 6.55 0.92
CA GLY A 70 2.55 5.44 0.03
C GLY A 70 1.41 5.08 -0.95
N LEU A 71 0.15 5.34 -0.58
CA LEU A 71 -1.00 5.14 -1.47
C LEU A 71 -0.95 6.09 -2.68
N THR A 72 -0.57 7.34 -2.48
CA THR A 72 -0.40 8.34 -3.56
C THR A 72 0.74 7.94 -4.50
N LEU A 73 1.86 7.45 -3.94
CA LEU A 73 2.95 6.89 -4.74
C LEU A 73 2.47 5.71 -5.59
N TYR A 74 1.73 4.79 -4.98
CA TYR A 74 1.20 3.61 -5.66
C TYR A 74 0.24 3.97 -6.81
N GLU A 75 -0.63 4.97 -6.61
CA GLU A 75 -1.51 5.49 -7.66
C GLU A 75 -0.71 6.00 -8.86
N LYS A 76 0.30 6.83 -8.62
CA LYS A 76 1.16 7.38 -9.68
C LYS A 76 1.98 6.32 -10.39
N LEU A 77 2.45 5.30 -9.67
CA LEU A 77 3.12 4.14 -10.25
C LEU A 77 2.15 3.38 -11.19
N ASN A 78 0.94 3.11 -10.72
CA ASN A 78 -0.07 2.38 -11.51
C ASN A 78 -0.48 3.12 -12.78
N ALA A 79 -0.60 4.45 -12.72
CA ALA A 79 -0.93 5.29 -13.87
C ALA A 79 0.11 5.21 -15.01
N VAL A 80 1.30 4.68 -14.74
CA VAL A 80 2.36 4.44 -15.74
C VAL A 80 2.50 2.95 -16.05
N ILE A 81 2.67 2.11 -15.02
CA ILE A 81 3.00 0.67 -15.18
C ILE A 81 1.83 -0.09 -15.82
N TYR A 82 0.60 0.22 -15.41
CA TYR A 82 -0.60 -0.47 -15.87
C TYR A 82 -1.41 0.36 -16.86
N TYR A 83 -0.81 1.39 -17.46
CA TYR A 83 -1.51 2.28 -18.38
C TYR A 83 -2.19 1.52 -19.53
N ASP A 84 -1.43 0.66 -20.22
CA ASP A 84 -1.97 -0.12 -21.34
C ASP A 84 -3.01 -1.16 -20.89
N TRP A 85 -2.95 -1.60 -19.63
CA TRP A 85 -3.93 -2.53 -19.06
C TRP A 85 -5.25 -1.83 -18.72
N TYR A 86 -5.19 -0.62 -18.15
CA TYR A 86 -6.37 0.11 -17.71
C TYR A 86 -7.02 0.97 -18.80
N VAL A 87 -6.24 1.41 -19.80
CA VAL A 87 -6.72 2.30 -20.85
C VAL A 87 -6.93 1.51 -22.15
N PRO A 88 -8.16 1.45 -22.68
CA PRO A 88 -8.47 0.85 -23.98
C PRO A 88 -7.57 1.40 -25.09
N GLU A 89 -7.20 0.57 -26.05
CA GLU A 89 -6.21 0.92 -27.08
C GLU A 89 -6.57 2.20 -27.86
N ASP A 90 -7.85 2.41 -28.15
CA ASP A 90 -8.40 3.58 -28.85
C ASP A 90 -8.44 4.85 -27.98
N GLU A 91 -8.38 4.72 -26.67
CA GLU A 91 -8.33 5.83 -25.71
C GLU A 91 -6.88 6.21 -25.29
N ARG A 92 -5.88 5.45 -25.76
CA ARG A 92 -4.48 5.70 -25.38
C ARG A 92 -3.96 6.95 -26.06
N HIS A 93 -3.42 7.86 -25.24
CA HIS A 93 -2.73 9.05 -25.72
C HIS A 93 -1.30 9.16 -25.18
N ASP A 94 -0.32 9.31 -26.08
CA ASP A 94 1.09 9.55 -25.72
C ASP A 94 1.25 10.76 -24.79
N SER A 95 0.42 11.79 -24.99
CA SER A 95 0.43 12.98 -24.14
C SER A 95 -0.01 12.69 -22.71
N ALA A 96 -0.95 11.76 -22.50
CA ALA A 96 -1.39 11.35 -21.17
C ALA A 96 -0.32 10.52 -20.48
N LEU A 97 0.26 9.54 -21.18
CA LEU A 97 1.34 8.72 -20.63
C LEU A 97 2.58 9.57 -20.29
N LYS A 98 2.90 10.57 -21.12
CA LYS A 98 3.98 11.52 -20.82
C LYS A 98 3.72 12.30 -19.52
N ARG A 99 2.52 12.86 -19.36
CA ARG A 99 2.13 13.56 -18.10
C ARG A 99 2.21 12.65 -16.88
N ASN A 100 1.75 11.40 -17.00
CA ASN A 100 1.82 10.43 -15.90
C ASN A 100 3.26 10.13 -15.52
N LYS A 101 4.16 9.95 -16.50
CA LYS A 101 5.60 9.74 -16.26
C LYS A 101 6.25 10.96 -15.59
N GLU A 102 5.91 12.17 -15.99
CA GLU A 102 6.40 13.40 -15.37
C GLU A 102 5.90 13.56 -13.92
N ALA A 103 4.63 13.22 -13.66
CA ALA A 103 4.04 13.22 -12.33
C ALA A 103 4.69 12.18 -11.42
N LEU A 104 4.93 10.97 -11.93
CA LEU A 104 5.64 9.90 -11.21
C LEU A 104 7.10 10.29 -10.94
N ALA A 105 7.81 10.88 -11.90
CA ALA A 105 9.18 11.33 -11.69
C ALA A 105 9.27 12.41 -10.60
N THR A 106 8.30 13.33 -10.55
CA THR A 106 8.19 14.32 -9.47
C THR A 106 7.93 13.66 -8.12
N GLU A 107 7.04 12.68 -8.08
CA GLU A 107 6.78 11.91 -6.86
C GLU A 107 8.03 11.18 -6.37
N LEU A 108 8.72 10.43 -7.22
CA LEU A 108 9.92 9.69 -6.84
C LEU A 108 11.03 10.61 -6.28
N LYS A 109 11.17 11.83 -6.80
CA LYS A 109 12.09 12.84 -6.24
C LYS A 109 11.70 13.27 -4.83
N LEU A 110 10.40 13.33 -4.51
CA LEU A 110 9.93 13.63 -3.16
C LEU A 110 10.32 12.49 -2.19
N TRP A 111 10.12 11.23 -2.59
CA TRP A 111 10.50 10.06 -1.78
C TRP A 111 12.01 9.93 -1.60
N GLU A 112 12.78 10.22 -2.65
CA GLU A 112 14.24 10.33 -2.56
C GLU A 112 14.65 11.41 -1.54
N GLY A 113 13.98 12.57 -1.55
CA GLY A 113 14.19 13.61 -0.55
C GLY A 113 13.91 13.16 0.89
N TYR A 114 12.88 12.33 1.10
CA TYR A 114 12.61 11.73 2.41
C TYR A 114 13.73 10.77 2.84
N LEU A 115 14.21 9.90 1.95
CA LEU A 115 15.32 8.99 2.23
C LEU A 115 16.62 9.74 2.54
N GLN A 116 16.95 10.76 1.76
CA GLN A 116 18.14 11.59 2.00
C GLN A 116 18.08 12.29 3.37
N LYS A 117 16.88 12.73 3.80
CA LYS A 117 16.68 13.39 5.10
C LYS A 117 16.74 12.42 6.28
N HIS A 118 16.14 11.25 6.15
CA HIS A 118 15.94 10.30 7.26
C HIS A 118 16.93 9.13 7.26
N GLY A 119 17.77 9.02 6.22
CA GLY A 119 18.79 8.00 6.09
C GLY A 119 18.22 6.68 5.57
N LYS A 120 18.30 5.62 6.39
CA LYS A 120 18.04 4.25 5.93
C LYS A 120 16.57 3.90 5.76
N HIS A 121 15.66 4.58 6.45
CA HIS A 121 14.21 4.33 6.34
C HIS A 121 13.43 5.62 6.14
N LEU A 122 12.25 5.48 5.55
CA LEU A 122 11.37 6.58 5.17
C LEU A 122 10.83 7.38 6.37
N ALA A 123 10.67 6.71 7.52
CA ALA A 123 10.09 7.29 8.73
C ALA A 123 11.12 7.48 9.86
N GLY A 124 12.42 7.48 9.56
CA GLY A 124 13.48 7.66 10.55
C GLY A 124 14.21 6.36 10.95
N SER A 125 14.75 6.33 12.16
CA SER A 125 15.43 5.16 12.70
C SER A 125 14.42 4.16 13.29
N PRO A 126 14.72 2.85 13.25
CA PRO A 126 13.91 1.83 13.91
C PRO A 126 14.08 1.86 15.43
#